data_AF-A0A7S1MBN8-F1
#
_entry.id   AF-A0A7S1MBN8-F1
#
_cell.length_a   1.000
_cell.length_b   1.000
_cell.length_c   1.000
_cell.angle_alpha   90.00
_cell.angle_beta   90.00
_cell.angle_gamma   90.00
#
_symmetry.space_group_name_H-M   'P 1'
#
loop_
_entity.id
_entity.type
_entity.pdbx_description
1 polymer ?
#
loop_
_entity_poly.entity_id
_entity_poly.type
_entity_poly.pdbx_seq_one_letter_code
_entity_poly.pdbx_strand_id
1 'polypeptide(L)'
;AVPDIMRHFGVASDSILAHKATYFVGCFLFFAPCAAQRSLRELAIGIVLGVVTIFVFVGAMVVAFADTGGSGYSSSRDREKIRYFELHSEFMLLPGIVVGAFCSSNFVPQLYEELKDASPTVFSGSSDASSAVSTITYLIAAAVGYLTFGAAVASAASDGSVLNNYPPTTLWTTMRLLVVLHLLFVAPITLLNTREGLYRLYVRANALSSSRSADASAAVRYAQAAAVVGVHAL
;
A
#
# COMPACT_ATOMS: atom_id res chain seq x y z
N ALA A 1 -2.59 -13.67 10.81
CA ALA A 1 -3.06 -14.03 9.46
C ALA A 1 -2.38 -15.29 8.90
N VAL A 2 -1.16 -15.24 8.33
CA VAL A 2 -0.53 -16.43 7.70
C VAL A 2 -0.24 -17.57 8.68
N PRO A 3 0.27 -17.33 9.90
CA PRO A 3 0.44 -18.39 10.89
C PRO A 3 -0.87 -19.07 11.29
N ASP A 4 -1.99 -18.32 11.30
CA ASP A 4 -3.31 -18.84 11.66
C ASP A 4 -3.91 -19.71 10.56
N ILE A 5 -3.65 -19.36 9.29
CA ILE A 5 -3.99 -20.20 8.12
C ILE A 5 -3.25 -21.54 8.22
N MET A 6 -1.95 -21.50 8.53
CA MET A 6 -1.12 -22.71 8.61
C MET A 6 -1.52 -23.64 9.75
N ARG A 7 -1.92 -23.06 10.89
CA ARG A 7 -2.52 -23.82 12.00
C ARG A 7 -3.82 -24.49 11.61
N HIS A 8 -4.66 -23.84 10.80
CA HIS A 8 -5.89 -24.44 10.28
C HIS A 8 -5.59 -25.64 9.36
N PHE A 9 -4.50 -25.61 8.60
CA PHE A 9 -4.04 -26.72 7.76
C PHE A 9 -3.15 -27.75 8.49
N GLY A 10 -3.03 -27.66 9.83
CA GLY A 10 -2.34 -28.68 10.63
C GLY A 10 -0.80 -28.60 10.61
N VAL A 11 -0.22 -27.48 10.21
CA VAL A 11 1.24 -27.29 10.23
C VAL A 11 1.72 -27.08 11.67
N ALA A 12 2.73 -27.85 12.10
CA ALA A 12 3.30 -27.77 13.44
C ALA A 12 3.88 -26.38 13.74
N SER A 13 3.66 -25.89 14.96
CA SER A 13 4.05 -24.55 15.42
C SER A 13 5.56 -24.31 15.44
N ASP A 14 6.33 -25.39 15.42
CA ASP A 14 7.80 -25.39 15.56
C ASP A 14 8.49 -25.46 14.18
N SER A 15 7.69 -25.57 13.11
CA SER A 15 8.19 -25.61 11.74
C SER A 15 8.76 -24.25 11.34
N ILE A 16 9.82 -24.25 10.52
CA ILE A 16 10.36 -23.03 9.91
C ILE A 16 9.30 -22.28 9.09
N LEU A 17 8.28 -23.00 8.62
CA LEU A 17 7.11 -22.44 7.95
C LEU A 17 6.21 -21.66 8.90
N ALA A 18 6.21 -21.89 10.22
CA ALA A 18 5.40 -21.12 11.15
C ALA A 18 5.99 -19.72 11.48
N HIS A 19 7.26 -19.47 11.12
CA HIS A 19 7.92 -18.20 11.41
C HIS A 19 7.57 -17.08 10.42
N LYS A 20 7.15 -15.92 10.96
CA LYS A 20 6.78 -14.73 10.19
C LYS A 20 7.90 -14.28 9.22
N ALA A 21 9.16 -14.39 9.64
CA ALA A 21 10.32 -14.01 8.85
C ALA A 21 10.50 -14.87 7.58
N THR A 22 10.20 -16.16 7.67
CA THR A 22 10.32 -17.10 6.54
C THR A 22 9.39 -16.71 5.39
N TYR A 23 8.19 -16.25 5.71
CA TYR A 23 7.25 -15.74 4.70
C TYR A 23 7.73 -14.42 4.10
N PHE A 24 8.19 -13.49 4.92
CA PHE A 24 8.67 -12.21 4.42
C PHE A 24 9.85 -12.38 3.47
N VAL A 25 10.83 -13.20 3.86
CA VAL A 25 12.00 -13.52 3.04
C VAL A 25 11.61 -14.34 1.81
N GLY A 26 10.74 -15.34 1.95
CA GLY A 26 10.26 -16.16 0.83
C GLY A 26 9.48 -15.35 -0.21
N CYS A 27 8.60 -14.45 0.23
CA CYS A 27 7.90 -13.54 -0.67
C CYS A 27 8.87 -12.58 -1.35
N PHE A 28 9.80 -11.99 -0.61
CA PHE A 28 10.80 -11.10 -1.20
C PHE A 28 11.66 -11.81 -2.26
N LEU A 29 12.14 -13.02 -1.98
CA LEU A 29 12.94 -13.81 -2.92
C LEU A 29 12.14 -14.28 -4.14
N PHE A 30 10.85 -14.58 -3.98
CA PHE A 30 9.98 -15.02 -5.07
C PHE A 30 9.52 -13.86 -5.96
N PHE A 31 9.27 -12.68 -5.39
CA PHE A 31 8.78 -11.49 -6.11
C PHE A 31 9.88 -10.53 -6.57
N ALA A 32 11.10 -10.61 -6.03
CA ALA A 32 12.24 -9.84 -6.52
C ALA A 32 12.54 -10.07 -8.02
N PRO A 33 12.44 -11.29 -8.59
CA PRO A 33 12.52 -11.52 -10.03
C PRO A 33 11.36 -10.87 -10.80
N CYS A 34 10.14 -10.89 -10.24
CA CYS A 34 8.97 -10.23 -10.85
C CYS A 34 9.12 -8.70 -10.88
N ALA A 35 9.83 -8.11 -9.91
CA ALA A 35 10.18 -6.69 -9.94
C ALA A 35 11.13 -6.31 -11.09
N ALA A 36 11.72 -7.27 -11.80
CA ALA A 36 12.50 -7.04 -13.02
C ALA A 36 11.61 -6.83 -14.27
N GLN A 37 10.30 -7.07 -14.19
CA GLN A 37 9.40 -6.82 -15.31
C GLN A 37 9.41 -5.33 -15.71
N ARG A 38 9.29 -5.09 -17.02
CA ARG A 38 9.41 -3.76 -17.62
C ARG A 38 8.06 -3.10 -17.92
N SER A 39 6.96 -3.84 -17.92
CA SER A 39 5.64 -3.31 -18.29
C SER A 39 4.60 -3.46 -17.18
N LEU A 40 3.79 -2.42 -16.97
CA LEU A 40 2.63 -2.45 -16.07
C LEU A 40 1.52 -3.36 -16.62
N ARG A 41 1.47 -3.56 -17.94
CA ARG A 41 0.46 -4.36 -18.64
C ARG A 41 0.52 -5.84 -18.29
N GLU A 42 1.73 -6.38 -18.05
CA GLU A 42 1.90 -7.77 -17.58
C GLU A 42 1.34 -7.98 -16.16
N LEU A 43 1.24 -6.90 -15.38
CA LEU A 43 0.78 -6.93 -14.00
C LEU A 43 -0.70 -6.54 -13.85
N ALA A 44 -1.35 -6.18 -14.97
CA ALA A 44 -2.76 -5.78 -15.01
C ALA A 44 -3.70 -6.87 -14.45
N ILE A 45 -3.40 -8.15 -14.70
CA ILE A 45 -4.19 -9.26 -14.15
C ILE A 45 -4.11 -9.27 -12.61
N GLY A 46 -2.93 -9.05 -12.04
CA GLY A 46 -2.74 -8.96 -10.59
C GLY A 46 -3.51 -7.79 -9.97
N ILE A 47 -3.53 -6.65 -10.66
CA ILE A 47 -4.31 -5.46 -10.24
C ILE A 47 -5.81 -5.78 -10.26
N VAL A 48 -6.32 -6.36 -11.35
CA VAL A 48 -7.74 -6.73 -11.47
C VAL A 48 -8.13 -7.74 -10.38
N LEU A 49 -7.33 -8.77 -10.16
CA LEU A 49 -7.54 -9.74 -9.09
C LEU A 49 -7.53 -9.07 -7.71
N GLY A 50 -6.66 -8.08 -7.50
CA GLY A 50 -6.61 -7.31 -6.28
C GLY A 50 -7.87 -6.49 -6.02
N VAL A 51 -8.35 -5.77 -7.04
CA VAL A 51 -9.60 -5.01 -6.98
C VAL A 51 -10.78 -5.93 -6.67
N VAL A 52 -10.89 -7.04 -7.41
CA VAL A 52 -11.94 -8.05 -7.17
C VAL A 52 -11.88 -8.60 -5.75
N THR A 53 -10.68 -8.89 -5.24
CA THR A 53 -10.49 -9.39 -3.87
C THR A 53 -11.02 -8.41 -2.83
N ILE A 54 -10.73 -7.11 -2.98
CA ILE A 54 -11.23 -6.07 -2.05
C ILE A 54 -12.76 -6.01 -2.09
N PHE A 55 -13.37 -6.00 -3.27
CA PHE A 55 -14.83 -5.95 -3.39
C PHE A 55 -15.51 -7.20 -2.84
N VAL A 56 -14.98 -8.40 -3.12
CA VAL A 56 -15.48 -9.65 -2.57
C VAL A 56 -15.36 -9.65 -1.05
N PHE A 57 -14.24 -9.15 -0.51
CA PHE A 57 -14.02 -9.08 0.92
C PHE A 57 -15.01 -8.12 1.61
N VAL A 58 -15.15 -6.89 1.11
CA VAL A 58 -16.11 -5.92 1.66
C VAL A 58 -17.54 -6.40 1.49
N GLY A 59 -17.87 -7.04 0.36
CA GLY A 59 -19.16 -7.67 0.14
C GLY A 59 -19.46 -8.77 1.17
N ALA A 60 -18.48 -9.63 1.46
CA ALA A 60 -18.61 -10.67 2.49
C ALA A 60 -18.82 -10.07 3.89
N MET A 61 -18.16 -8.94 4.22
CA MET A 61 -18.41 -8.22 5.47
C MET A 61 -19.84 -7.69 5.55
N VAL A 62 -20.34 -7.08 4.47
CA VAL A 62 -21.72 -6.54 4.40
C VAL A 62 -22.76 -7.65 4.54
N VAL A 63 -22.60 -8.76 3.81
CA VAL A 63 -23.50 -9.93 3.91
C VAL A 63 -23.47 -10.51 5.33
N ALA A 64 -22.28 -10.71 5.90
CA ALA A 64 -22.13 -11.23 7.25
C ALA A 64 -22.79 -10.31 8.30
N PHE A 65 -22.72 -9.00 8.11
CA PHE A 65 -23.41 -8.03 8.96
C PHE A 65 -24.92 -8.07 8.76
N ALA A 66 -25.42 -8.19 7.52
CA ALA A 66 -26.84 -8.28 7.22
C ALA A 66 -27.46 -9.56 7.81
N ASP A 67 -26.80 -10.70 7.66
CA ASP A 67 -27.30 -12.01 8.10
C ASP A 67 -27.34 -12.13 9.62
N THR A 68 -26.32 -11.61 10.30
CA THR A 68 -26.19 -11.76 11.75
C THR A 68 -26.64 -10.52 12.52
N GLY A 69 -26.97 -9.42 11.83
CA GLY A 69 -27.13 -8.10 12.44
C GLY A 69 -25.90 -7.67 13.26
N GLY A 70 -24.74 -8.31 13.03
CA GLY A 70 -23.49 -8.29 13.81
C GLY A 70 -23.50 -8.97 15.19
N SER A 71 -24.58 -9.65 15.60
CA SER A 71 -24.63 -10.37 16.89
C SER A 71 -23.98 -11.76 16.85
N GLY A 72 -23.76 -12.32 15.66
CA GLY A 72 -23.21 -13.68 15.49
C GLY A 72 -21.69 -13.79 15.63
N TYR A 73 -20.95 -12.68 15.62
CA TYR A 73 -19.49 -12.66 15.57
C TYR A 73 -18.82 -11.93 16.73
N SER A 74 -19.58 -11.21 17.55
CA SER A 74 -19.08 -10.45 18.69
C SER A 74 -19.75 -10.93 19.97
N SER A 75 -19.00 -10.99 21.06
CA SER A 75 -19.62 -11.14 22.38
C SER A 75 -20.54 -9.94 22.62
N SER A 76 -21.72 -10.18 23.22
CA SER A 76 -22.73 -9.13 23.47
C SER A 76 -22.16 -7.95 24.27
N ARG A 77 -21.16 -8.22 25.12
CA ARG A 77 -20.48 -7.24 25.98
C ARG A 77 -19.57 -6.26 25.21
N ASP A 78 -19.03 -6.65 24.06
CA ASP A 78 -18.18 -5.78 23.22
C ASP A 78 -18.99 -4.87 22.31
N ARG A 79 -20.19 -5.32 21.90
CA ARG A 79 -21.19 -4.50 21.19
C ARG A 79 -21.89 -3.48 22.07
N GLU A 80 -22.05 -3.79 23.35
CA GLU A 80 -22.59 -2.83 24.34
C GLU A 80 -21.71 -1.57 24.48
N LYS A 81 -20.48 -1.60 23.96
CA LYS A 81 -19.53 -0.49 23.93
C LYS A 81 -19.41 0.19 22.55
N ILE A 82 -20.44 0.13 21.71
CA ILE A 82 -20.48 0.97 20.50
C ILE A 82 -20.61 2.43 20.95
N ARG A 83 -19.54 3.20 20.74
CA ARG A 83 -19.49 4.62 21.05
C ARG A 83 -19.46 5.40 19.74
N TYR A 84 -20.55 6.08 19.43
CA TYR A 84 -20.70 6.78 18.15
C TYR A 84 -19.77 7.98 18.00
N PHE A 85 -19.35 8.59 19.10
CA PHE A 85 -18.43 9.71 19.08
C PHE A 85 -17.52 9.69 20.33
N GLU A 86 -16.26 9.36 20.13
CA GLU A 86 -15.24 9.42 21.17
C GLU A 86 -13.87 9.73 20.52
N LEU A 87 -13.24 10.81 20.96
CA LEU A 87 -11.92 11.22 20.48
C LEU A 87 -10.85 10.65 21.40
N HIS A 88 -10.13 9.63 20.93
CA HIS A 88 -8.98 9.05 21.62
C HIS A 88 -7.68 9.71 21.17
N SER A 89 -6.62 9.61 21.98
CA SER A 89 -5.28 10.09 21.61
C SER A 89 -4.73 9.41 20.33
N GLU A 90 -5.22 8.21 20.03
CA GLU A 90 -4.91 7.47 18.80
C GLU A 90 -5.49 8.11 17.54
N PHE A 91 -6.42 9.07 17.66
CA PHE A 91 -6.90 9.87 16.54
C PHE A 91 -5.75 10.57 15.79
N MET A 92 -4.65 10.88 16.48
CA MET A 92 -3.46 11.47 15.88
C MET A 92 -2.74 10.53 14.89
N LEU A 93 -3.05 9.23 14.89
CA LEU A 93 -2.54 8.25 13.92
C LEU A 93 -3.36 8.26 12.62
N LEU A 94 -4.60 8.76 12.65
CA LEU A 94 -5.52 8.75 11.51
C LEU A 94 -4.94 9.43 10.27
N PRO A 95 -4.29 10.61 10.36
CA PRO A 95 -3.67 11.24 9.18
C PRO A 95 -2.63 10.34 8.51
N GLY A 96 -1.80 9.64 9.29
CA GLY A 96 -0.79 8.71 8.75
C GLY A 96 -1.43 7.53 8.02
N ILE A 97 -2.50 6.96 8.58
CA ILE A 97 -3.26 5.88 7.95
C ILE A 97 -3.92 6.35 6.65
N VAL A 98 -4.53 7.54 6.65
CA VAL A 98 -5.16 8.12 5.45
C VAL A 98 -4.13 8.42 4.36
N VAL A 99 -2.98 9.01 4.72
CA VAL A 99 -1.89 9.25 3.76
C VAL A 99 -1.38 7.92 3.17
N GLY A 100 -1.24 6.88 3.99
CA GLY A 100 -0.88 5.54 3.51
C GLY A 100 -1.95 4.95 2.58
N ALA A 101 -3.22 5.09 2.93
CA ALA A 101 -4.35 4.56 2.17
C ALA A 101 -4.53 5.25 0.80
N PHE A 102 -4.17 6.53 0.69
CA PHE A 102 -4.29 7.34 -0.53
C PHE A 102 -2.93 7.68 -1.17
N CYS A 103 -1.92 6.82 -1.00
CA CYS A 103 -0.58 7.05 -1.56
C CYS A 103 -0.44 6.86 -3.09
N SER A 104 -1.55 7.02 -3.83
CA SER A 104 -1.62 6.86 -5.29
C SER A 104 -0.79 7.91 -6.05
N SER A 105 -0.44 9.03 -5.41
CA SER A 105 0.37 10.11 -5.97
C SER A 105 1.71 9.64 -6.52
N ASN A 106 2.30 8.57 -5.98
CA ASN A 106 3.56 8.00 -6.46
C ASN A 106 3.45 7.39 -7.88
N PHE A 107 2.24 7.03 -8.31
CA PHE A 107 1.99 6.30 -9.55
C PHE A 107 1.43 7.21 -10.66
N VAL A 108 1.14 8.48 -10.35
CA VAL A 108 0.49 9.44 -11.25
C VAL A 108 1.17 9.55 -12.63
N PRO A 109 2.51 9.69 -12.74
CA PRO A 109 3.14 9.82 -14.06
C PRO A 109 2.97 8.58 -14.93
N GLN A 110 3.09 7.39 -14.34
CA GLN A 110 2.97 6.12 -15.07
C GLN A 110 1.53 5.86 -15.50
N LEU A 111 0.56 6.16 -14.62
CA LEU A 111 -0.86 6.06 -14.95
C LEU A 111 -1.27 7.05 -16.04
N TYR A 112 -0.63 8.22 -16.08
CA TYR A 112 -0.89 9.23 -17.11
C TYR A 112 -0.40 8.77 -18.49
N GLU A 113 0.77 8.14 -18.57
CA GLU A 113 1.35 7.63 -19.82
C GLU A 113 0.56 6.43 -20.40
N GLU A 114 -0.12 5.66 -19.56
CA GLU A 114 -0.94 4.50 -19.95
C GLU A 114 -2.39 4.86 -20.35
N LEU A 115 -2.79 6.13 -20.20
CA LEU A 115 -4.11 6.58 -20.66
C LEU A 115 -4.18 6.56 -22.18
N LYS A 116 -5.28 6.00 -22.71
CA LYS A 116 -5.60 6.06 -24.14
C LYS A 116 -5.61 7.51 -24.66
N ASP A 117 -6.18 8.41 -23.88
CA ASP A 117 -6.20 9.85 -24.15
C ASP A 117 -5.51 10.60 -23.00
N ALA A 118 -4.24 10.93 -23.20
CA ALA A 118 -3.38 11.60 -22.22
C ALA A 118 -3.70 13.11 -22.12
N SER A 119 -4.95 13.44 -21.74
CA SER A 119 -5.36 14.81 -21.41
C SER A 119 -5.48 15.00 -19.89
N PRO A 120 -5.11 16.18 -19.35
CA PRO A 120 -5.22 16.45 -17.91
C PRO A 120 -6.65 16.34 -17.38
N THR A 121 -7.66 16.67 -18.20
CA THR A 121 -9.07 16.60 -17.82
C THR A 121 -9.56 15.16 -17.70
N VAL A 122 -9.16 14.27 -18.63
CA VAL A 122 -9.50 12.84 -18.55
C VAL A 122 -8.78 12.18 -17.37
N PHE A 123 -7.50 12.51 -17.15
CA PHE A 123 -6.76 11.96 -16.02
C PHE A 123 -7.35 12.38 -14.67
N SER A 124 -7.63 13.68 -14.48
CA SER A 124 -8.23 14.19 -13.23
C SER A 124 -9.61 13.57 -12.97
N GLY A 125 -10.49 13.53 -13.98
CA GLY A 125 -11.80 12.90 -13.83
C GLY A 125 -11.72 11.42 -13.44
N SER A 126 -10.81 10.65 -14.04
CA SER A 126 -10.60 9.23 -13.70
C SER A 126 -10.02 9.05 -12.29
N SER A 127 -9.06 9.90 -11.91
CA SER A 127 -8.44 9.90 -10.59
C SER A 127 -9.46 10.25 -9.49
N ASP A 128 -10.31 11.24 -9.73
CA ASP A 128 -11.34 11.68 -8.79
C ASP A 128 -12.40 10.59 -8.62
N ALA A 129 -12.86 9.97 -9.70
CA ALA A 129 -13.79 8.85 -9.65
C ALA A 129 -13.21 7.66 -8.88
N SER A 130 -11.94 7.30 -9.13
CA SER A 130 -11.26 6.22 -8.42
C SER A 130 -11.08 6.51 -6.93
N SER A 131 -10.77 7.76 -6.59
CA SER A 131 -10.65 8.21 -5.20
C SER A 131 -11.99 8.20 -4.48
N ALA A 132 -13.08 8.57 -5.16
CA ALA A 132 -14.43 8.51 -4.61
C ALA A 132 -14.85 7.06 -4.32
N VAL A 133 -14.64 6.15 -5.28
CA VAL A 133 -14.92 4.72 -5.09
C VAL A 133 -14.14 4.16 -3.90
N SER A 134 -12.83 4.44 -3.85
CA SER A 134 -11.97 3.97 -2.74
C SER A 134 -12.43 4.51 -1.39
N THR A 135 -12.79 5.80 -1.33
CA THR A 135 -13.32 6.44 -0.11
C THR A 135 -14.59 5.76 0.36
N ILE A 136 -15.54 5.51 -0.55
CA ILE A 136 -16.81 4.83 -0.22
C ILE A 136 -16.53 3.42 0.29
N THR A 137 -15.64 2.67 -0.37
CA THR A 137 -15.26 1.32 0.07
C THR A 137 -14.66 1.31 1.48
N TYR A 138 -13.75 2.25 1.78
CA TYR A 138 -13.18 2.39 3.13
C TYR A 138 -14.24 2.74 4.16
N LEU A 139 -15.16 3.67 3.85
CA LEU A 139 -16.24 4.06 4.76
C LEU A 139 -17.18 2.90 5.05
N ILE A 140 -17.57 2.12 4.03
CA ILE A 140 -18.41 0.93 4.21
C ILE A 140 -17.69 -0.10 5.09
N ALA A 141 -16.43 -0.42 4.78
CA ALA A 141 -15.66 -1.40 5.54
C ALA A 141 -15.47 -0.96 7.01
N ALA A 142 -15.17 0.32 7.25
CA ALA A 142 -15.03 0.88 8.58
C ALA A 142 -16.35 0.86 9.36
N ALA A 143 -17.45 1.31 8.74
CA ALA A 143 -18.77 1.33 9.37
C ALA A 143 -19.25 -0.08 9.70
N VAL A 144 -19.21 -1.00 8.74
CA VAL A 144 -19.65 -2.39 8.93
C VAL A 144 -18.75 -3.12 9.93
N GLY A 145 -17.43 -2.96 9.83
CA GLY A 145 -16.48 -3.55 10.76
C GLY A 145 -16.71 -3.07 12.19
N TYR A 146 -16.85 -1.77 12.40
CA TYR A 146 -17.11 -1.19 13.71
C TYR A 146 -18.50 -1.56 14.26
N LEU A 147 -19.55 -1.55 13.44
CA LEU A 147 -20.89 -1.95 13.87
C LEU A 147 -20.96 -3.46 14.18
N THR A 148 -20.16 -4.28 13.52
CA THR A 148 -20.12 -5.73 13.78
C THR A 148 -19.45 -6.04 15.11
N PHE A 149 -18.28 -5.47 15.36
CA PHE A 149 -17.41 -5.87 16.48
C PHE A 149 -17.30 -4.83 17.61
N GLY A 150 -17.81 -3.61 17.42
CA GLY A 150 -17.71 -2.53 18.39
C GLY A 150 -16.27 -2.23 18.80
N ALA A 151 -16.04 -2.14 20.10
CA ALA A 151 -14.72 -1.86 20.67
C ALA A 151 -13.69 -3.00 20.46
N ALA A 152 -14.13 -4.21 20.10
CA ALA A 152 -13.22 -5.34 19.87
C ALA A 152 -12.29 -5.11 18.66
N VAL A 153 -12.69 -4.25 17.70
CA VAL A 153 -11.83 -3.88 16.55
C VAL A 153 -10.52 -3.24 17.00
N ALA A 154 -10.54 -2.48 18.10
CA ALA A 154 -9.36 -1.82 18.66
C ALA A 154 -8.63 -2.67 19.72
N SER A 155 -9.10 -3.89 19.97
CA SER A 155 -8.46 -4.76 20.97
C SER A 155 -7.09 -5.24 20.50
N ALA A 156 -6.16 -5.47 21.42
CA ALA A 156 -4.83 -6.01 21.11
C ALA A 156 -4.89 -7.38 20.39
N ALA A 157 -6.02 -8.10 20.49
CA ALA A 157 -6.24 -9.36 19.80
C ALA A 157 -6.50 -9.20 18.29
N SER A 158 -6.99 -8.03 17.84
CA SER A 158 -7.25 -7.76 16.43
C SER A 158 -5.99 -7.31 15.67
N ASP A 159 -4.97 -6.80 16.37
CA ASP A 159 -3.74 -6.22 15.80
C ASP A 159 -4.04 -5.16 14.72
N GLY A 160 -5.13 -4.41 14.89
CA GLY A 160 -5.61 -3.41 13.92
C GLY A 160 -6.26 -3.99 12.65
N SER A 161 -6.40 -5.31 12.53
CA SER A 161 -7.08 -5.95 11.40
C SER A 161 -8.48 -6.45 11.79
N VAL A 162 -9.51 -5.94 11.10
CA VAL A 162 -10.88 -6.41 11.28
C VAL A 162 -11.02 -7.91 11.00
N LEU A 163 -10.19 -8.45 10.10
CA LEU A 163 -10.20 -9.83 9.64
C LEU A 163 -9.86 -10.83 10.76
N ASN A 164 -9.12 -10.39 11.78
CA ASN A 164 -8.74 -11.23 12.91
C ASN A 164 -9.89 -11.41 13.91
N ASN A 165 -10.93 -10.56 13.86
CA ASN A 165 -12.09 -10.67 14.75
C ASN A 165 -13.10 -11.73 14.26
N TYR A 166 -13.03 -12.16 13.00
CA TYR A 166 -13.89 -13.22 12.50
C TYR A 166 -13.40 -14.62 12.95
N PRO A 167 -14.30 -15.57 13.23
CA PRO A 167 -13.92 -16.93 13.58
C PRO A 167 -13.20 -17.63 12.41
N PRO A 168 -12.34 -18.63 12.66
CA PRO A 168 -11.60 -19.35 11.63
C PRO A 168 -12.48 -20.38 10.90
N THR A 169 -13.59 -19.92 10.30
CA THR A 169 -14.40 -20.74 9.39
C THR A 169 -13.75 -20.82 8.02
N THR A 170 -14.18 -21.76 7.18
CA THR A 170 -13.68 -21.91 5.80
C THR A 170 -13.78 -20.61 5.00
N LEU A 171 -14.88 -19.87 5.15
CA LEU A 171 -15.11 -18.59 4.48
C LEU A 171 -14.06 -17.55 4.87
N TRP A 172 -13.91 -17.26 6.17
CA TRP A 172 -12.99 -16.21 6.65
C TRP A 172 -11.53 -16.60 6.49
N THR A 173 -11.21 -17.89 6.54
CA THR A 173 -9.87 -18.41 6.22
C THR A 173 -9.56 -18.21 4.74
N THR A 174 -10.52 -18.43 3.85
CA THR A 174 -10.39 -18.13 2.41
C THR A 174 -10.20 -16.63 2.17
N MET A 175 -10.95 -15.77 2.86
CA MET A 175 -10.77 -14.32 2.77
C MET A 175 -9.38 -13.87 3.23
N ARG A 176 -8.85 -14.45 4.32
CA ARG A 176 -7.46 -14.20 4.75
C ARG A 176 -6.45 -14.61 3.69
N LEU A 177 -6.65 -15.75 3.05
CA LEU A 177 -5.78 -16.22 1.97
C LEU A 177 -5.84 -15.28 0.76
N LEU A 178 -7.03 -14.84 0.37
CA LEU A 178 -7.21 -13.89 -0.74
C LEU A 178 -6.52 -12.55 -0.46
N VAL A 179 -6.65 -12.01 0.76
CA VAL A 179 -5.95 -10.77 1.16
C VAL A 179 -4.42 -10.97 1.12
N VAL A 180 -3.91 -12.11 1.58
CA VAL A 180 -2.48 -12.42 1.46
C VAL A 180 -2.07 -12.46 -0.01
N LEU A 181 -2.82 -13.17 -0.86
CA LEU A 181 -2.54 -13.24 -2.30
C LEU A 181 -2.59 -11.87 -2.98
N HIS A 182 -3.54 -11.02 -2.59
CA HIS A 182 -3.61 -9.64 -3.05
C HIS A 182 -2.33 -8.87 -2.69
N LEU A 183 -1.87 -8.95 -1.43
CA LEU A 183 -0.64 -8.30 -1.01
C LEU A 183 0.59 -8.82 -1.78
N LEU A 184 0.59 -10.10 -2.14
CA LEU A 184 1.64 -10.69 -2.97
C LEU A 184 1.66 -10.11 -4.38
N PHE A 185 0.49 -9.83 -4.99
CA PHE A 185 0.42 -9.18 -6.29
C PHE A 185 0.75 -7.69 -6.24
N VAL A 186 0.50 -7.01 -5.11
CA VAL A 186 0.85 -5.60 -4.94
C VAL A 186 2.36 -5.40 -4.77
N ALA A 187 3.06 -6.33 -4.10
CA ALA A 187 4.50 -6.25 -3.85
C ALA A 187 5.36 -5.91 -5.10
N PRO A 188 5.26 -6.62 -6.24
CA PRO A 188 6.04 -6.30 -7.44
C PRO A 188 5.70 -4.92 -8.02
N ILE A 189 4.44 -4.47 -7.93
CA ILE A 189 4.02 -3.13 -8.38
C ILE A 189 4.77 -2.06 -7.57
N THR A 190 4.79 -2.21 -6.24
CA THR A 190 5.47 -1.26 -5.36
C THR A 190 6.98 -1.25 -5.61
N LEU A 191 7.61 -2.42 -5.79
CA LEU A 191 9.04 -2.53 -6.06
C LEU A 191 9.45 -1.88 -7.39
N LEU A 192 8.64 -2.04 -8.45
CA LEU A 192 8.88 -1.39 -9.74
C LEU A 192 8.90 0.14 -9.59
N ASN A 193 7.99 0.67 -8.79
CA ASN A 193 7.88 2.10 -8.52
C ASN A 193 9.04 2.62 -7.68
N THR A 194 9.42 1.89 -6.62
CA THR A 194 10.60 2.23 -5.84
C THR A 194 11.87 2.24 -6.69
N ARG A 195 12.02 1.26 -7.59
CA ARG A 195 13.15 1.18 -8.53
C ARG A 195 13.21 2.40 -9.44
N GLU A 196 12.08 2.76 -10.08
CA GLU A 196 12.02 3.90 -10.99
C GLU A 196 12.27 5.23 -10.26
N GLY A 197 11.69 5.40 -9.07
CA GLY A 197 11.93 6.56 -8.21
C GLY A 197 13.40 6.71 -7.82
N LEU A 198 14.03 5.61 -7.39
CA LEU A 198 15.47 5.58 -7.07
C LEU A 198 16.35 5.85 -8.29
N TYR A 199 16.00 5.28 -9.44
CA TYR A 199 16.74 5.50 -10.69
C TYR A 199 16.70 6.97 -11.11
N ARG A 200 15.52 7.61 -11.08
CA ARG A 200 15.37 9.04 -11.37
C ARG A 200 16.16 9.91 -10.39
N LEU A 201 16.15 9.56 -9.11
CA LEU A 201 16.94 10.25 -8.09
C LEU A 201 18.45 10.12 -8.37
N TYR A 202 18.91 8.91 -8.69
CA TYR A 202 20.30 8.63 -9.02
C TYR A 202 20.78 9.43 -10.26
N VAL A 203 20.01 9.41 -11.34
CA VAL A 203 20.34 10.17 -12.57
C VAL A 203 20.37 11.67 -12.30
N ARG A 204 19.40 12.21 -11.55
CA ARG A 204 19.39 13.63 -11.18
C ARG A 204 20.54 14.01 -10.26
N ALA A 205 20.88 13.17 -9.29
CA ALA A 205 22.02 13.39 -8.41
C ALA A 205 23.33 13.44 -9.22
N ASN A 206 23.51 12.54 -10.18
CA ASN A 206 24.68 12.54 -11.06
C ASN A 206 24.73 13.76 -11.99
N ALA A 207 23.59 14.18 -12.54
CA ALA A 207 23.50 15.38 -13.38
C ALA A 207 23.82 16.67 -12.60
N LEU A 208 23.40 16.77 -11.33
CA LEU A 208 23.76 17.88 -10.45
C LEU A 208 25.24 17.86 -10.07
N SER A 209 25.82 16.67 -9.89
CA SER A 209 27.26 16.54 -9.64
C SER A 209 28.09 16.98 -10.84
N SER A 210 27.65 16.68 -12.07
CA SER A 210 28.34 17.07 -13.30
C SER A 210 28.18 18.55 -13.63
N SER A 211 27.03 19.17 -13.33
CA SER A 211 26.87 20.62 -13.47
C SER A 211 27.75 21.38 -12.49
N ARG A 212 27.81 20.93 -11.22
CA ARG A 212 28.63 21.57 -10.19
C ARG A 212 30.13 21.51 -10.51
N SER A 213 30.61 20.43 -11.12
CA SER A 213 32.01 20.31 -11.55
C SER A 213 32.31 21.15 -12.79
N ALA A 214 31.35 21.31 -13.71
CA ALA A 214 31.48 22.20 -14.86
C ALA A 214 31.57 23.69 -14.43
N ASP A 215 30.72 24.12 -13.49
CA ASP A 215 30.72 25.49 -12.96
C ASP A 215 32.03 25.80 -12.21
N ALA A 216 32.52 24.86 -11.40
CA ALA A 216 33.81 25.00 -10.72
C ALA A 216 34.98 25.11 -11.72
N SER A 217 34.94 24.34 -12.80
CA SER A 217 35.94 24.37 -13.86
C SER A 217 35.90 25.67 -14.66
N ALA A 218 34.70 26.22 -14.91
CA ALA A 218 34.52 27.51 -15.55
C ALA A 218 35.06 28.65 -14.68
N ALA A 219 34.76 28.65 -13.38
CA ALA A 219 35.27 29.65 -12.43
C ALA A 219 36.81 29.69 -12.37
N VAL A 220 37.47 28.53 -12.38
CA VAL A 220 38.94 28.44 -12.45
C VAL A 220 39.48 29.01 -13.76
N ARG A 221 38.84 28.74 -14.90
CA ARG A 221 39.24 29.30 -16.20
C ARG A 221 39.08 30.82 -16.25
N TYR A 222 38.01 31.37 -15.68
CA TYR A 222 37.84 32.82 -15.58
C TYR A 222 38.88 33.47 -14.67
N ALA A 223 39.22 32.85 -13.54
CA ALA A 223 40.28 33.32 -12.64
C ALA A 223 41.66 33.30 -13.32
N GLN A 224 41.97 32.24 -14.08
CA GLN A 224 43.21 32.16 -14.86
C GLN A 224 43.26 33.19 -16.00
N ALA A 225 42.16 33.40 -16.72
CA ALA A 225 42.08 34.41 -17.77
C ALA A 225 42.25 35.84 -17.21
N ALA A 226 41.64 36.13 -16.05
CA ALA A 226 41.81 37.42 -15.38
C ALA A 226 43.26 37.65 -14.90
N ALA A 227 43.94 36.61 -14.41
CA ALA A 227 45.35 36.70 -14.01
C ALA A 227 46.28 36.97 -15.20
N VAL A 228 46.04 36.34 -16.37
CA VAL A 228 46.84 36.57 -17.58
C VAL A 228 46.65 37.98 -18.14
N VAL A 229 45.42 38.50 -18.13
CA VAL A 229 45.13 39.88 -18.57
C VAL A 229 45.74 40.92 -17.61
N GLY A 230 45.72 40.67 -16.29
CA GLY A 230 46.33 41.55 -15.29
C GLY A 230 47.86 41.62 -15.37
N VAL A 231 48.52 40.56 -15.82
CA VAL A 231 49.99 40.52 -16.01
C VAL A 231 50.43 41.27 -17.29
N HIS A 232 49.56 41.42 -18.28
CA HIS A 232 49.86 42.19 -19.50
C HIS A 232 49.53 43.69 -19.41
N ALA A 233 48.87 44.13 -18.34
CA ALA A 233 48.50 45.53 -18.12
C ALA A 233 49.47 46.31 -17.20
N LEU A 234 50.59 45.68 -16.79
CA LEU A 234 51.70 46.26 -16.04
C LEU A 234 52.95 46.35 -16.92
#